data_AF-A0A7V8FGV9-F1
#
_entry.id   AF-A0A7V8FGV9-F1
#
_cell.length_a   1.000
_cell.length_b   1.000
_cell.length_c   1.000
_cell.angle_alpha   90.00
_cell.angle_beta   90.00
_cell.angle_gamma   90.00
#
_symmetry.space_group_name_H-M   'P 1'
#
loop_
_entity.id
_entity.type
_entity.pdbx_description
1 polymer ?
#
loop_
_entity_poly.entity_id
_entity_poly.type
_entity_poly.pdbx_seq_one_letter_code
_entity_poly.pdbx_strand_id
1 'polypeptide(L)'
;MSPNSSLAARLTLRQRTLIILALSLGGFAIGTSEFASMGLMLEISRGLSISETQVGRLISAYAIGVVVGAPILAFVGAGFARRKLLLALMGFYAVGNLASALAPN
;
A
#
# COMPACT_ATOMS: atom_id res chain seq x y z
N MET A 1 -18.02 -23.56 18.98
CA MET A 1 -18.50 -22.25 19.47
C MET A 1 -17.32 -21.29 19.44
N SER A 2 -17.23 -20.41 18.43
CA SER A 2 -16.04 -19.58 18.16
C SER A 2 -15.99 -18.36 19.11
N PRO A 3 -14.92 -18.16 19.91
CA PRO A 3 -14.86 -17.11 20.95
C PRO A 3 -14.68 -15.67 20.46
N ASN A 4 -14.69 -15.41 19.14
CA ASN A 4 -14.24 -14.14 18.55
C ASN A 4 -15.34 -13.08 18.36
N SER A 5 -16.61 -13.38 18.66
CA SER A 5 -17.73 -12.45 18.50
C SER A 5 -17.87 -11.43 19.66
N SER A 6 -17.11 -11.58 20.75
CA SER A 6 -17.26 -10.81 21.99
C SER A 6 -16.52 -9.45 22.02
N LEU A 7 -15.46 -9.28 21.22
CA LEU A 7 -14.65 -8.05 21.18
C LEU A 7 -15.29 -6.93 20.36
N ALA A 8 -15.91 -7.27 19.22
CA ALA A 8 -16.57 -6.28 18.36
C ALA A 8 -17.84 -5.70 19.02
N ALA A 9 -18.49 -6.46 19.90
CA ALA A 9 -19.66 -6.04 20.67
C ALA A 9 -19.33 -5.01 21.78
N ARG A 10 -18.05 -4.86 22.16
CA ARG A 10 -17.61 -3.95 23.23
C ARG A 10 -17.07 -2.60 22.74
N LEU A 11 -16.95 -2.39 21.43
CA LEU A 11 -16.42 -1.16 20.88
C LEU A 11 -17.51 -0.09 20.81
N THR A 12 -17.25 1.07 21.43
CA THR A 12 -18.13 2.23 21.33
C THR A 12 -18.16 2.76 19.89
N LEU A 13 -19.24 3.48 19.51
CA LEU A 13 -19.36 4.09 18.18
C LEU A 13 -18.12 4.92 17.82
N ARG A 14 -17.62 5.69 18.80
CA ARG A 14 -16.41 6.51 18.70
C ARG A 14 -15.16 5.67 18.40
N GLN A 15 -14.98 4.54 19.09
CA GLN A 15 -13.84 3.64 18.84
C GLN A 15 -13.90 3.02 17.44
N ARG A 16 -15.10 2.62 16.97
CA ARG A 16 -15.25 2.10 15.59
C ARG A 16 -14.91 3.17 14.55
N THR A 17 -15.37 4.40 14.75
CA THR A 17 -15.03 5.53 13.87
C THR A 17 -13.52 5.77 13.83
N LEU A 18 -12.84 5.78 14.98
CA LEU A 18 -11.39 5.96 15.04
C LEU A 18 -10.63 4.82 14.35
N ILE A 19 -11.08 3.58 14.51
CA ILE A 19 -10.48 2.44 13.81
C ILE A 19 -10.64 2.59 12.31
N ILE A 20 -11.86 2.85 11.81
CA ILE A 20 -12.11 3.03 10.37
C ILE A 20 -11.29 4.20 9.84
N LEU A 21 -11.24 5.33 10.56
CA LEU A 21 -10.46 6.49 10.17
C LEU A 21 -8.97 6.17 10.08
N ALA A 22 -8.41 5.46 11.05
CA ALA A 22 -7.02 5.02 11.02
C ALA A 22 -6.75 4.04 9.86
N LEU A 23 -7.67 3.09 9.60
CA LEU A 23 -7.53 2.16 8.49
C LEU A 23 -7.61 2.89 7.13
N SER A 24 -8.55 3.82 6.99
CA SER A 24 -8.74 4.64 5.80
C SER A 24 -7.56 5.56 5.54
N LEU A 25 -7.02 6.20 6.59
CA LEU A 25 -5.84 7.06 6.46
C LEU A 25 -4.59 6.27 6.04
N GLY A 26 -4.42 5.06 6.58
CA GLY A 26 -3.34 4.15 6.17
C GLY A 26 -3.47 3.74 4.70
N GLY A 27 -4.66 3.31 4.26
CA GLY A 27 -4.92 2.97 2.86
C GLY A 27 -4.76 4.17 1.92
N PHE A 28 -5.20 5.35 2.35
CA PHE A 28 -5.05 6.60 1.61
C PHE A 28 -3.57 6.98 1.45
N ALA A 29 -2.78 6.98 2.53
CA ALA A 29 -1.37 7.31 2.47
C ALA A 29 -0.59 6.39 1.50
N ILE A 30 -0.85 5.08 1.55
CA ILE A 30 -0.26 4.11 0.62
C ILE A 30 -0.65 4.45 -0.83
N GLY A 31 -1.95 4.59 -1.10
CA GLY A 31 -2.43 4.90 -2.45
C GLY A 31 -1.86 6.22 -2.98
N THR A 32 -1.88 7.29 -2.17
CA THR A 32 -1.31 8.58 -2.57
C THR A 32 0.19 8.48 -2.84
N SER A 33 0.96 7.74 -2.04
CA SER A 33 2.40 7.57 -2.27
C SER A 33 2.71 6.87 -3.60
N GLU A 34 1.94 5.84 -3.95
CA GLU A 34 2.09 5.14 -5.23
C GLU A 34 1.69 6.03 -6.42
N PHE A 35 0.50 6.64 -6.39
CA PHE A 35 0.03 7.46 -7.51
C PHE A 35 0.81 8.77 -7.68
N ALA A 36 1.22 9.42 -6.58
CA ALA A 36 2.05 10.63 -6.64
C ALA A 36 3.43 10.34 -7.24
N SER A 37 4.03 9.20 -6.89
CA SER A 37 5.31 8.79 -7.48
C SER A 37 5.19 8.58 -9.00
N MET A 38 4.08 8.02 -9.48
CA MET A 38 3.85 7.85 -10.93
C MET A 38 3.66 9.18 -11.66
N GLY A 39 2.99 10.15 -11.03
CA GLY A 39 2.82 11.50 -11.60
C GLY A 39 4.16 12.23 -11.73
N LEU A 40 5.00 12.10 -10.70
CA LEU A 40 6.35 12.68 -10.68
C LEU A 40 7.34 11.91 -11.56
N MET A 41 7.09 10.64 -11.88
CA MET A 41 7.98 9.80 -12.69
C MET A 41 8.19 10.37 -14.10
N LEU A 42 7.17 10.98 -14.70
CA LEU A 42 7.29 11.68 -15.99
C LEU A 42 8.16 12.94 -15.89
N GLU A 43 8.13 13.60 -14.73
CA GLU A 43 8.90 14.83 -14.48
C GLU A 43 10.36 14.49 -14.13
N ILE A 44 10.57 13.44 -13.34
CA ILE A 44 11.87 12.84 -13.05
C ILE A 44 12.51 12.29 -14.34
N SER A 45 11.73 11.69 -15.26
CA SER A 45 12.29 11.21 -16.53
C SER A 45 12.73 12.33 -17.45
N ARG A 46 12.00 13.45 -17.46
CA ARG A 46 12.40 14.68 -18.16
C ARG A 46 13.68 15.27 -17.56
N GLY A 47 13.86 15.18 -16.25
CA GLY A 47 15.07 15.62 -15.55
C GLY A 47 16.28 14.70 -15.71
N LEU A 48 16.07 13.39 -15.90
CA LEU A 48 17.14 12.37 -16.01
C LEU A 48 17.48 11.95 -17.45
N SER A 49 16.91 12.61 -18.47
CA SER A 49 17.19 12.34 -19.90
C SER A 49 16.88 10.91 -20.38
N ILE A 50 15.95 10.21 -19.71
CA ILE A 50 15.55 8.84 -20.05
C ILE A 50 14.48 8.87 -21.15
N SER A 51 14.58 7.97 -22.15
CA SER A 51 13.70 8.00 -23.33
C SER A 51 12.25 7.67 -22.98
N GLU A 52 11.30 8.23 -23.75
CA GLU A 52 9.86 7.99 -23.57
C GLU A 52 9.50 6.49 -23.59
N THR A 53 10.22 5.70 -24.39
CA THR A 53 10.04 4.24 -24.49
C THR A 53 10.38 3.53 -23.18
N GLN A 54 11.38 4.03 -22.45
CA GLN A 54 11.81 3.46 -21.18
C GLN A 54 10.80 3.75 -20.06
N VAL A 55 10.21 4.94 -20.07
CA VAL A 55 9.09 5.32 -19.18
C VAL A 55 7.87 4.43 -19.43
N GLY A 56 7.51 4.19 -20.71
CA GLY A 56 6.39 3.31 -21.05
C GLY A 56 6.57 1.88 -20.55
N ARG A 57 7.79 1.34 -20.62
CA ARG A 57 8.12 0.02 -20.06
C ARG A 57 7.97 -0.01 -18.54
N LEU A 58 8.39 1.05 -17.85
CA LEU A 58 8.30 1.17 -16.40
C LEU A 58 6.84 1.21 -15.92
N ILE A 59 5.99 2.00 -16.59
CA ILE A 59 4.55 2.06 -16.30
C ILE A 59 3.89 0.70 -16.56
N SER A 60 4.24 0.03 -17.65
CA SER A 60 3.67 -1.27 -18.01
C SER A 60 4.06 -2.36 -17.00
N ALA A 61 5.31 -2.37 -16.55
CA ALA A 61 5.80 -3.28 -15.52
C ALA A 61 5.07 -3.08 -14.19
N TYR A 62 4.86 -1.81 -13.79
CA TYR A 62 4.05 -1.50 -12.61
C TYR A 62 2.61 -1.98 -12.75
N ALA A 63 1.97 -1.74 -13.90
CA ALA A 63 0.59 -2.18 -14.14
C ALA A 63 0.44 -3.70 -13.99
N ILE A 64 1.39 -4.48 -14.51
CA ILE A 64 1.44 -5.94 -14.30
C ILE A 64 1.59 -6.26 -12.81
N GLY A 65 2.48 -5.56 -12.11
CA GLY A 65 2.67 -5.70 -10.67
C GLY A 65 1.38 -5.47 -9.89
N VAL A 66 0.59 -4.46 -10.22
CA VAL A 66 -0.71 -4.18 -9.57
C VAL A 66 -1.77 -5.21 -9.94
N VAL A 67 -1.89 -5.57 -11.23
CA VAL A 67 -2.88 -6.55 -11.72
C VAL A 67 -2.68 -7.91 -11.09
N VAL A 68 -1.45 -8.33 -10.85
CA VAL A 68 -1.13 -9.61 -10.22
C VAL A 68 -1.09 -9.48 -8.69
N GLY A 69 -0.48 -8.41 -8.19
CA GLY A 69 -0.27 -8.16 -6.76
C GLY A 69 -1.57 -7.95 -6.01
N ALA A 70 -2.50 -7.14 -6.52
CA ALA A 70 -3.75 -6.84 -5.81
C ALA A 70 -4.63 -8.09 -5.58
N PRO A 71 -4.86 -8.99 -6.56
CA PRO A 71 -5.53 -10.26 -6.33
C PRO A 71 -4.82 -11.16 -5.33
N ILE A 72 -3.48 -11.28 -5.40
CA ILE A 72 -2.70 -12.08 -4.44
C ILE A 72 -2.87 -11.52 -3.04
N LEU A 73 -2.73 -10.20 -2.88
CA LEU A 73 -2.90 -9.52 -1.59
C LEU A 73 -4.34 -9.66 -1.07
N ALA A 74 -5.33 -9.64 -1.95
CA ALA A 74 -6.74 -9.84 -1.60
C ALA A 74 -6.99 -11.29 -1.15
N PHE A 75 -6.45 -12.28 -1.87
CA PHE A 75 -6.59 -13.71 -1.52
C PHE A 75 -5.87 -14.04 -0.21
N VAL A 76 -4.60 -13.65 -0.08
CA VAL A 76 -3.83 -13.86 1.14
C VAL A 76 -4.46 -13.07 2.28
N GLY A 77 -4.85 -11.82 2.05
CA GLY A 77 -5.44 -10.92 3.03
C GLY A 77 -6.86 -11.27 3.47
N ALA A 78 -7.62 -12.05 2.70
CA ALA A 78 -9.02 -12.40 2.98
C ALA A 78 -9.19 -13.13 4.33
N GLY A 79 -8.19 -13.89 4.77
CA GLY A 79 -8.20 -14.59 6.05
C GLY A 79 -7.73 -13.75 7.25
N PHE A 80 -7.15 -12.56 7.03
CA PHE A 80 -6.55 -11.75 8.09
C PHE A 80 -7.50 -10.68 8.60
N ALA A 81 -7.43 -10.40 9.92
CA ALA A 81 -8.05 -9.21 10.46
C ALA A 81 -7.44 -7.96 9.80
N ARG A 82 -8.27 -7.04 9.29
CA ARG A 82 -7.84 -5.82 8.57
C ARG A 82 -6.70 -5.05 9.25
N ARG A 83 -6.69 -5.01 10.59
CA ARG A 83 -5.62 -4.42 11.39
C ARG A 83 -4.26 -5.12 11.19
N LYS A 84 -4.23 -6.47 11.15
CA LYS A 84 -3.00 -7.23 10.90
C LYS A 84 -2.50 -6.99 9.48
N LEU A 85 -3.39 -6.95 8.50
CA LEU A 85 -3.04 -6.67 7.11
C LEU A 85 -2.41 -5.27 6.99
N LEU A 86 -3.02 -4.24 7.55
CA LEU A 86 -2.43 -2.89 7.51
C LEU A 86 -1.10 -2.80 8.26
N LEU A 87 -0.97 -3.43 9.43
CA LEU A 87 0.32 -3.43 10.14
C LEU A 87 1.41 -4.15 9.33
N ALA A 88 1.09 -5.26 8.66
CA ALA A 88 2.01 -5.95 7.78
C ALA A 88 2.41 -5.08 6.57
N LEU A 89 1.44 -4.40 5.95
CA LEU A 89 1.69 -3.49 4.82
C LEU A 89 2.49 -2.26 5.24
N MET A 90 2.21 -1.68 6.41
CA MET A 90 3.01 -0.57 6.94
C MET A 90 4.43 -1.03 7.28
N GLY A 91 4.60 -2.23 7.83
CA GLY A 91 5.91 -2.84 8.05
C GLY A 91 6.67 -3.03 6.74
N PHE A 92 6.01 -3.59 5.72
CA PHE A 92 6.58 -3.75 4.39
C PHE A 92 6.97 -2.40 3.76
N TYR A 93 6.09 -1.41 3.83
CA TYR A 93 6.36 -0.05 3.34
C TYR A 93 7.55 0.60 4.05
N ALA A 94 7.64 0.45 5.38
CA ALA A 94 8.76 0.98 6.17
C ALA A 94 10.08 0.30 5.79
N VAL A 95 10.08 -1.03 5.65
CA VAL A 95 11.27 -1.78 5.20
C VAL A 95 11.67 -1.38 3.78
N GLY A 96 10.71 -1.24 2.87
CA GLY A 96 10.97 -0.78 1.50
C GLY A 96 11.58 0.62 1.47
N ASN A 97 11.06 1.55 2.27
CA ASN A 97 11.63 2.90 2.39
C ASN A 97 13.03 2.89 2.99
N LEU A 98 13.27 2.09 4.03
CA LEU A 98 14.61 1.93 4.63
C LEU A 98 15.59 1.31 3.63
N ALA A 99 15.16 0.31 2.87
CA ALA A 99 15.97 -0.31 1.82
C ALA A 99 16.30 0.69 0.71
N SER A 100 15.35 1.53 0.28
CA SER A 100 15.63 2.63 -0.66
C SER A 100 16.56 3.67 -0.08
N ALA A 101 16.45 4.00 1.21
CA ALA A 101 17.36 4.93 1.87
C ALA A 101 18.79 4.37 2.00
N LEU A 102 18.94 3.04 2.05
CA LEU A 102 20.21 2.32 2.10
C LEU A 102 20.70 1.85 0.72
N ALA A 103 19.91 2.05 -0.33
CA ALA A 103 20.24 1.59 -1.66
C ALA A 103 21.49 2.33 -2.16
N PRO A 104 22.57 1.62 -2.53
CA PRO A 104 23.71 2.24 -3.18
C PRO A 104 23.26 2.65 -4.58
N ASN A 105 23.32 3.97 -4.81
CA ASN A 105 23.13 4.73 -6.05
C ASN A 105 23.16 3.93 -7.36
#